data_AF-A0A353G465-F1
#
_entry.id   AF-A0A353G465-F1
#
_cell.length_a   1.000
_cell.length_b   1.000
_cell.length_c   1.000
_cell.angle_alpha   90.00
_cell.angle_beta   90.00
_cell.angle_gamma   90.00
#
_symmetry.space_group_name_H-M   'P 1'
#
loop_
_entity.id
_entity.type
_entity.pdbx_description
1 polymer ?
#
loop_
_entity_poly.entity_id
_entity_poly.type
_entity_poly.pdbx_seq_one_letter_code
_entity_poly.pdbx_strand_id
1 'polypeptide(L)'
;MSISYHAICAFLYREARLLDDREWAEWLTCYAADASYWMPAWDDDDQITEDPHSQISLIYYPNRDGLEDRVFRIQTERSSASTPEPRTSH
;
A
#
# COMPACT_ATOMS: atom_id res chain seq x y z
N MET A 1 8.96 22.02 13.03
CA MET A 1 9.70 22.06 11.74
C MET A 1 8.70 21.77 10.63
N SER A 2 8.72 22.53 9.53
CA SER A 2 7.90 22.22 8.34
C SER A 2 8.72 21.38 7.38
N ILE A 3 8.16 20.31 6.86
CA ILE A 3 8.75 19.55 5.75
C ILE A 3 8.56 20.39 4.48
N SER A 4 9.55 20.42 3.58
CA SER A 4 9.45 21.16 2.31
C SER A 4 8.68 20.35 1.27
N TYR A 5 8.01 21.04 0.34
CA TYR A 5 7.33 20.41 -0.80
C TYR A 5 8.25 19.43 -1.55
N HIS A 6 9.48 19.86 -1.87
CA HIS A 6 10.46 19.03 -2.57
C HIS A 6 10.84 17.76 -1.78
N ALA A 7 10.92 17.84 -0.45
CA ALA A 7 11.20 16.67 0.38
C ALA A 7 10.03 15.67 0.37
N ILE A 8 8.77 16.16 0.37
CA ILE A 8 7.59 15.31 0.23
C ILE A 8 7.57 14.62 -1.14
N CYS A 9 7.80 15.36 -2.22
CA CYS A 9 7.88 14.78 -3.56
C CYS A 9 8.98 13.72 -3.65
N ALA A 10 10.17 14.01 -3.14
CA ALA A 10 11.28 13.05 -3.14
C ALA A 10 10.95 11.76 -2.36
N PHE A 11 10.23 11.87 -1.24
CA PHE A 11 9.74 10.72 -0.49
C PHE A 11 8.75 9.87 -1.32
N LEU A 12 7.74 10.50 -1.92
CA LEU A 12 6.73 9.80 -2.73
C LEU A 12 7.34 9.14 -3.98
N TYR A 13 8.27 9.82 -4.66
CA TYR A 13 8.96 9.24 -5.82
C TYR A 13 9.83 8.06 -5.45
N ARG A 14 10.48 8.11 -4.27
CA ARG A 14 11.22 6.96 -3.75
C ARG A 14 10.29 5.80 -3.46
N GLU A 15 9.17 6.04 -2.79
CA GLU A 15 8.18 5.00 -2.49
C GLU A 15 7.67 4.30 -3.76
N ALA A 16 7.23 5.08 -4.76
CA ALA A 16 6.77 4.58 -6.04
C ALA A 16 7.84 3.74 -6.76
N ARG A 17 9.10 4.21 -6.76
CA ARG A 17 10.20 3.49 -7.38
C ARG A 17 10.48 2.15 -6.72
N LEU A 18 10.42 2.08 -5.39
CA LEU A 18 10.59 0.83 -4.64
C LEU A 18 9.48 -0.18 -4.97
N LEU A 19 8.23 0.27 -5.13
CA LEU A 19 7.14 -0.58 -5.59
C LEU A 19 7.36 -1.12 -7.00
N ASP A 20 7.71 -0.25 -7.94
CA ASP A 20 7.92 -0.62 -9.34
C ASP A 20 9.11 -1.57 -9.53
N ASP A 21 10.16 -1.40 -8.73
CA ASP A 21 11.33 -2.28 -8.71
C ASP A 21 11.15 -3.53 -7.83
N ARG A 22 10.02 -3.65 -7.12
CA ARG A 22 9.69 -4.78 -6.22
C ARG A 22 10.63 -4.93 -5.02
N GLU A 23 11.19 -3.81 -4.58
CA GLU A 23 12.04 -3.70 -3.38
C GLU A 23 11.14 -3.62 -2.13
N TRP A 24 10.45 -4.73 -1.82
CA TRP A 24 9.35 -4.74 -0.86
C TRP A 24 9.77 -4.44 0.58
N ALA A 25 10.95 -4.91 1.00
CA ALA A 25 11.44 -4.71 2.36
C ALA A 25 11.72 -3.23 2.61
N GLU A 26 12.40 -2.58 1.68
CA GLU A 26 12.68 -1.15 1.66
C GLU A 26 11.39 -0.34 1.57
N TRP A 27 10.42 -0.77 0.75
CA TRP A 27 9.12 -0.13 0.65
C TRP A 27 8.34 -0.14 1.98
N LEU A 28 8.35 -1.25 2.72
CA LEU A 28 7.74 -1.32 4.05
C LEU A 28 8.35 -0.32 5.04
N THR A 29 9.62 0.09 4.85
CA THR A 29 10.26 1.12 5.70
C THR A 29 9.69 2.53 5.48
N CYS A 30 8.94 2.77 4.39
CA CYS A 30 8.22 4.02 4.18
C CYS A 30 7.03 4.19 5.16
N TYR A 31 6.58 3.10 5.79
CA TYR A 31 5.44 3.10 6.70
C TYR A 31 5.90 3.00 8.16
N ALA A 32 5.32 3.85 9.01
CA ALA A 32 5.44 3.72 10.46
C ALA A 32 4.78 2.41 10.91
N ALA A 33 5.25 1.83 12.02
CA ALA A 33 4.71 0.56 12.53
C ALA A 33 3.20 0.64 12.85
N ASP A 34 2.73 1.80 13.30
CA ASP A 34 1.34 2.12 13.62
C ASP A 34 0.56 2.74 12.46
N ALA A 35 1.13 2.78 11.25
CA ALA A 35 0.44 3.33 10.08
C ALA A 35 -0.75 2.45 9.67
N SER A 36 -1.94 3.04 9.64
CA SER A 36 -3.11 2.42 9.02
C SER A 36 -3.02 2.50 7.50
N TYR A 37 -3.25 1.37 6.82
CA TYR A 37 -3.38 1.33 5.37
C TYR A 37 -4.83 1.06 4.99
N TRP A 38 -5.49 2.04 4.41
CA TRP A 38 -6.91 1.97 4.12
C TRP A 38 -7.21 2.42 2.69
N MET A 39 -7.95 1.58 1.98
CA MET A 39 -8.54 1.90 0.68
C MET A 39 -10.06 1.71 0.80
N PRO A 40 -10.85 2.81 0.75
CA PRO A 40 -12.29 2.74 0.85
C PRO A 40 -12.90 2.00 -0.34
N ALA A 41 -14.12 1.50 -0.15
CA ALA A 41 -14.93 0.94 -1.21
C ALA A 41 -15.94 1.98 -1.73
N TRP A 42 -16.46 1.75 -2.93
CA TRP A 42 -17.63 2.46 -3.43
C TRP A 42 -18.89 1.79 -2.88
N ASP A 43 -19.85 2.57 -2.43
CA ASP A 43 -21.19 2.10 -2.05
C ASP A 43 -22.17 2.14 -3.23
N ASP A 44 -23.43 1.78 -2.97
CA ASP A 44 -24.47 1.71 -3.98
C ASP A 44 -24.89 3.10 -4.53
N ASP A 45 -24.50 4.18 -3.85
CA ASP A 45 -24.80 5.58 -4.20
C ASP A 45 -23.58 6.28 -4.86
N ASP A 46 -22.62 5.49 -5.36
CA ASP A 46 -21.35 5.96 -5.94
C ASP A 46 -20.60 6.92 -4.98
N GLN A 47 -20.68 6.70 -3.67
CA GLN A 47 -19.85 7.39 -2.67
C GLN A 47 -18.74 6.48 -2.13
N ILE A 48 -17.67 7.07 -1.64
CA ILE A 48 -16.61 6.33 -0.95
C ILE A 48 -16.98 6.11 0.51
N THR A 49 -16.62 4.94 1.06
CA THR A 49 -16.78 4.69 2.49
C THR A 49 -15.88 5.61 3.32
N GLU A 50 -16.40 6.07 4.46
CA GLU A 50 -15.77 7.07 5.34
C GLU A 50 -15.31 6.48 6.69
N ASP A 51 -15.76 5.28 7.04
CA ASP A 51 -15.36 4.60 8.27
C ASP A 51 -14.99 3.12 8.03
N PRO A 52 -13.69 2.74 8.15
CA PRO A 52 -13.27 1.35 7.96
C PRO A 52 -13.77 0.38 9.04
N HIS A 53 -14.27 0.88 10.18
CA HIS A 53 -14.73 0.06 11.29
C HIS A 53 -16.22 -0.31 11.21
N SER A 54 -17.02 0.50 10.51
CA SER A 54 -18.46 0.27 10.36
C SER A 54 -18.89 0.01 8.92
N GLN A 55 -18.03 0.30 7.94
CA GLN A 55 -18.33 0.16 6.51
C GLN A 55 -17.34 -0.77 5.81
N ILE A 56 -17.75 -1.31 4.67
CA ILE A 56 -16.92 -2.19 3.85
C ILE A 56 -15.72 -1.40 3.28
N SER A 57 -14.56 -2.04 3.28
CA SER A 57 -13.32 -1.51 2.69
C SER A 57 -12.78 -2.46 1.63
N LEU A 58 -12.13 -1.94 0.59
CA LEU A 58 -11.40 -2.78 -0.37
C LEU A 58 -10.13 -3.36 0.25
N ILE A 59 -9.43 -2.53 1.03
CA ILE A 59 -8.30 -2.95 1.87
C ILE A 59 -8.38 -2.17 3.18
N TYR A 60 -8.27 -2.86 4.31
CA TYR A 60 -8.01 -2.20 5.58
C TYR A 60 -7.01 -3.03 6.40
N TYR A 61 -5.93 -2.37 6.81
CA TYR A 61 -4.99 -2.85 7.80
C TYR A 61 -4.84 -1.79 8.89
N PRO A 62 -5.08 -2.13 10.17
CA PRO A 62 -5.04 -1.15 11.27
C PRO A 62 -3.60 -0.70 11.59
N ASN A 63 -2.60 -1.44 11.13
CA ASN A 63 -1.18 -1.16 11.31
C ASN A 63 -0.38 -1.75 10.13
N ARG A 64 0.95 -1.59 10.16
CA ARG A 64 1.82 -2.05 9.08
C ARG A 64 1.88 -3.57 8.92
N ASP A 65 1.61 -4.35 9.97
CA ASP A 65 1.70 -5.81 9.95
C ASP A 65 0.87 -6.43 8.80
N GLY A 66 -0.29 -5.84 8.48
CA GLY A 66 -1.11 -6.29 7.36
C GLY A 66 -0.47 -6.10 5.98
N LEU A 67 0.39 -5.08 5.82
CA LEU A 67 1.21 -4.92 4.62
C LEU A 67 2.35 -5.93 4.59
N GLU A 68 2.97 -6.22 5.74
CA GLU A 68 4.04 -7.22 5.87
C GLU A 68 3.55 -8.61 5.46
N ASP A 69 2.37 -9.02 5.93
CA ASP A 69 1.72 -10.28 5.54
C ASP A 69 1.47 -10.35 4.02
N ARG A 70 1.08 -9.22 3.42
CA ARG A 70 0.81 -9.14 1.98
C ARG A 70 2.09 -9.26 1.16
N VAL A 71 3.17 -8.59 1.57
CA VAL A 71 4.50 -8.71 0.98
C VAL A 71 5.01 -10.14 1.09
N PHE A 72 4.90 -10.75 2.27
CA PHE A 72 5.28 -12.14 2.49
C PHE A 72 4.57 -13.07 1.49
N ARG A 73 3.25 -12.90 1.32
CA ARG A 73 2.48 -13.70 0.35
C ARG A 73 2.96 -13.52 -1.09
N ILE A 74 3.28 -12.29 -1.51
CA ILE A 74 3.82 -12.01 -2.85
C ILE A 74 5.13 -12.77 -3.06
N GLN A 75 6.03 -12.72 -2.08
CA GLN A 75 7.35 -13.37 -2.15
C GLN A 75 7.30 -14.90 -2.12
N THR A 76 6.20 -15.51 -1.66
CA THR A 76 6.10 -16.98 -1.66
C THR A 76 5.92 -17.59 -3.05
N GLU A 77 5.67 -16.80 -4.10
CA GLU A 77 5.50 -17.23 -5.51
C GLU A 77 4.42 -18.30 -5.75
N ARG A 78 3.55 -18.56 -4.78
CA ARG A 78 2.51 -19.60 -4.86
C ARG A 78 1.25 -19.17 -5.61
N SER A 79 1.24 -17.96 -6.17
CA SER A 79 0.11 -17.41 -6.93
C SER A 79 0.30 -17.64 -8.42
N SER A 80 -0.43 -18.62 -8.99
CA SER A 80 -0.43 -18.86 -10.44
C SER A 80 -0.94 -17.67 -11.26
N ALA A 81 -1.74 -16.79 -10.65
CA ALA A 81 -2.22 -15.55 -11.27
C ALA A 81 -1.11 -14.49 -11.43
N SER A 82 0.06 -14.69 -10.82
CA SER A 82 1.18 -13.75 -10.84
C SER A 82 2.31 -14.18 -11.79
N THR A 83 2.04 -15.09 -12.73
CA THR A 83 3.05 -15.60 -13.68
C THR A 83 2.63 -15.33 -15.13
N PRO A 84 3.39 -14.52 -15.90
CA PRO A 84 4.59 -13.77 -15.49
C PRO A 84 4.23 -12.63 -14.53
N GLU A 85 5.20 -12.21 -13.73
CA GLU A 85 4.96 -11.15 -12.75
C GLU A 85 4.54 -9.84 -13.44
N PRO A 86 3.49 -9.17 -12.94
CA PRO A 86 3.01 -7.93 -13.52
C PRO A 86 4.09 -6.84 -13.43
N ARG A 87 4.16 -6.01 -14.47
CA ARG A 87 4.97 -4.78 -14.47
C ARG A 87 4.07 -3.62 -14.05
N THR A 88 4.55 -2.81 -13.12
CA THR A 88 3.86 -1.59 -12.68
C THR A 88 4.69 -0.37 -13.06
N SER A 89 4.01 0.77 -13.21
CA SER A 89 4.60 2.09 -13.33
C SER A 89 3.65 3.05 -12.65
N HIS A 90 4.10 3.72 -11.60
CA HIS A 90 3.31 4.70 -10.85
C HIS A 90 3.66 6.14 -11.27
#